data_AF-A0A5C6Q3N0-F1
#
_entry.id   AF-A0A5C6Q3N0-F1
#
_cell.length_a   1.000
_cell.length_b   1.000
_cell.length_c   1.000
_cell.angle_alpha   90.00
_cell.angle_beta   90.00
_cell.angle_gamma   90.00
#
_symmetry.space_group_name_H-M   'P 1'
#
loop_
_entity.id
_entity.type
_entity.pdbx_description
1 polymer ?
#
loop_
_entity_poly.entity_id
_entity_poly.type
_entity_poly.pdbx_seq_one_letter_code
_entity_poly.pdbx_strand_id
1 'polypeptide(L)'
;MEDWEVYKISIEGQKLMLNGIDIWAHDWKYLDLKPFKAPHPAHPNQMHKYKIWCIEVGNKKAIFAATELSNMVWGFYIPKVAT
;
A
#
# COMPACT_ATOMS: atom_id res chain seq x y z
N MET A 1 -0.23 13.35 -6.23
CA MET A 1 0.35 12.00 -6.36
C MET A 1 1.86 12.05 -6.52
N GLU A 2 2.49 13.22 -6.39
CA GLU A 2 3.92 13.39 -6.66
C GLU A 2 4.78 12.62 -5.66
N ASP A 3 4.26 12.36 -4.46
CA ASP A 3 4.95 11.65 -3.37
C ASP A 3 4.66 10.15 -3.30
N TRP A 4 3.84 9.59 -4.19
CA TRP A 4 3.47 8.17 -4.16
C TRP A 4 3.69 7.52 -5.52
N GLU A 5 4.16 6.27 -5.52
CA GLU A 5 4.33 5.47 -6.73
C GLU A 5 3.68 4.11 -6.60
N VAL A 6 3.29 3.54 -7.75
CA VAL A 6 2.71 2.20 -7.82
C VAL A 6 3.75 1.21 -7.32
N TYR A 7 3.39 0.42 -6.33
CA TYR A 7 4.24 -0.66 -5.86
C TYR A 7 3.83 -1.99 -6.47
N LYS A 8 2.60 -2.46 -6.18
CA LYS A 8 2.14 -3.75 -6.67
C LYS A 8 0.62 -3.91 -6.57
N ILE A 9 0.11 -4.92 -7.28
CA ILE A 9 -1.15 -5.59 -6.94
C ILE A 9 -0.82 -6.89 -6.20
N SER A 10 -1.57 -7.22 -5.16
CA SER A 10 -1.44 -8.49 -4.44
C SER A 10 -2.80 -9.07 -4.10
N ILE A 11 -2.88 -10.38 -4.02
CA ILE A 11 -3.99 -11.07 -3.37
C ILE A 11 -3.73 -11.04 -1.86
N GLU A 12 -4.79 -10.85 -1.08
CA GLU A 12 -4.76 -10.93 0.38
C GLU A 12 -4.14 -12.24 0.87
N GLY A 13 -3.27 -12.15 1.87
CA GLY A 13 -2.55 -13.30 2.43
C GLY A 13 -1.40 -13.85 1.56
N GLN A 14 -1.27 -13.41 0.30
CA GLN A 14 -0.14 -13.79 -0.54
C GLN A 14 1.11 -12.97 -0.16
N LYS A 15 2.21 -13.65 0.18
CA LYS A 15 3.48 -13.04 0.59
C LYS A 15 3.85 -11.80 -0.25
N LEU A 16 4.01 -10.65 0.43
CA LEU A 16 4.37 -9.37 -0.18
C LEU A 16 5.38 -8.63 0.70
N MET A 17 6.63 -8.57 0.24
CA MET A 17 7.76 -8.04 1.01
C MET A 17 7.99 -6.55 0.76
N LEU A 18 7.75 -5.69 1.75
CA LEU A 18 8.11 -4.27 1.73
C LEU A 18 9.13 -3.95 2.82
N ASN A 19 10.27 -3.36 2.47
CA ASN A 19 11.37 -3.06 3.41
C ASN A 19 11.81 -4.29 4.25
N GLY A 20 11.73 -5.48 3.68
CA GLY A 20 12.05 -6.73 4.37
C GLY A 20 11.04 -7.15 5.45
N ILE A 21 9.80 -6.65 5.38
CA ILE A 21 8.63 -7.04 6.16
C ILE A 21 7.62 -7.69 5.21
N ASP A 22 7.07 -8.85 5.56
CA ASP A 22 5.93 -9.43 4.83
C ASP A 22 4.64 -8.75 5.30
N ILE A 23 4.07 -7.84 4.50
CA ILE A 23 3.03 -6.95 5.01
C ILE A 23 1.76 -7.71 5.41
N TRP A 24 1.46 -8.84 4.78
CA TRP A 24 0.26 -9.63 5.10
C TRP A 24 0.43 -10.50 6.36
N ALA A 25 1.66 -10.69 6.82
CA ALA A 25 1.95 -11.47 8.03
C ALA A 25 1.85 -10.63 9.32
N HIS A 26 1.47 -9.35 9.23
CA HIS A 26 1.43 -8.41 10.34
C HIS A 26 0.20 -7.52 10.30
N ASP A 27 -0.23 -7.05 11.47
CA ASP A 27 -1.32 -6.08 11.58
C ASP A 27 -0.92 -4.71 11.04
N TRP A 28 -1.84 -4.10 10.29
CA TRP A 28 -1.62 -2.78 9.70
C TRP A 28 -2.12 -1.69 10.63
N LYS A 29 -1.24 -0.77 11.02
CA LYS A 29 -1.62 0.41 11.79
C LYS A 29 -2.08 1.51 10.86
N TYR A 30 -3.32 1.97 11.01
CA TYR A 30 -3.82 3.15 10.30
C TYR A 30 -3.08 4.40 10.81
N LEU A 31 -2.53 5.20 9.88
CA LEU A 31 -1.78 6.41 10.25
C LEU A 31 -2.65 7.66 10.41
N ASP A 32 -3.97 7.57 10.19
CA ASP A 32 -4.91 8.70 10.21
C ASP A 32 -4.49 9.91 9.34
N LEU A 33 -3.68 9.63 8.32
CA LEU A 33 -3.30 10.61 7.31
C LEU A 33 -4.43 10.77 6.28
N LYS A 34 -4.48 11.96 5.66
CA LYS A 34 -5.47 12.27 4.62
C LYS A 34 -5.38 11.22 3.49
N PRO A 35 -6.45 10.43 3.26
CA PRO A 35 -6.48 9.48 2.16
C PRO A 35 -6.49 10.20 0.82
N PHE A 36 -5.99 9.55 -0.23
CA PHE A 36 -5.97 10.12 -1.57
C PHE A 36 -6.66 9.20 -2.59
N LYS A 37 -7.06 9.79 -3.71
CA LYS A 37 -7.55 9.02 -4.87
C LYS A 37 -6.39 8.76 -5.82
N ALA A 38 -6.24 7.52 -6.26
CA ALA A 38 -5.26 7.10 -7.24
C ALA A 38 -5.86 6.02 -8.15
N PRO A 39 -5.30 5.81 -9.35
CA PRO A 39 -5.81 4.80 -10.26
C PRO A 39 -5.63 3.38 -9.71
N HIS A 40 -6.41 2.44 -10.24
CA HIS A 40 -6.14 1.01 -10.14
C HIS A 40 -4.84 0.72 -10.93
N PRO A 41 -3.82 0.06 -10.34
CA PRO A 41 -2.52 -0.10 -11.00
C PRO A 41 -2.57 -0.78 -12.37
N ALA A 42 -3.49 -1.74 -12.57
CA ALA A 42 -3.74 -2.39 -13.86
C ALA A 42 -4.87 -1.79 -14.72
N HIS A 43 -5.67 -0.85 -14.18
CA HIS A 43 -6.82 -0.25 -14.89
C HIS A 43 -6.83 1.26 -14.65
N PRO A 44 -5.98 2.04 -15.34
CA PRO A 44 -5.72 3.45 -15.00
C PRO A 44 -6.94 4.38 -15.02
N ASN A 45 -8.02 3.98 -15.70
CA ASN A 45 -9.27 4.75 -15.77
C ASN A 45 -10.19 4.52 -14.55
N GLN A 46 -9.87 3.56 -13.68
CA GLN A 46 -10.63 3.26 -12.46
C GLN A 46 -9.93 3.91 -11.26
N MET A 47 -10.59 4.85 -10.59
CA MET A 47 -10.01 5.58 -9.46
C MET A 47 -10.52 5.02 -8.13
N HIS A 48 -9.60 4.71 -7.22
CA HIS A 48 -9.90 4.18 -5.90
C HIS A 48 -9.36 5.10 -4.80
N LYS A 49 -9.98 5.05 -3.61
CA LYS A 49 -9.52 5.78 -2.43
C LYS A 49 -8.56 4.90 -1.64
N TYR A 50 -7.33 5.35 -1.48
CA TYR A 50 -6.28 4.66 -0.73
C TYR A 50 -6.13 5.26 0.66
N LYS A 51 -6.08 4.39 1.66
CA LYS A 51 -5.73 4.74 3.04
C LYS A 51 -4.25 4.44 3.27
N ILE A 52 -3.63 5.20 4.17
CA ILE A 52 -2.20 5.07 4.45
C ILE A 52 -2.01 4.26 5.74
N TRP A 53 -1.13 3.28 5.67
CA TRP A 53 -0.86 2.29 6.68
C TRP A 53 0.62 2.23 7.02
N CYS A 54 0.91 1.70 8.20
CA CYS A 54 2.26 1.47 8.68
C CYS A 54 2.36 0.12 9.37
N ILE A 55 3.49 -0.54 9.20
CA ILE A 55 3.90 -1.71 9.97
C ILE A 55 5.28 -1.41 10.57
N GLU A 56 5.44 -1.65 11.87
CA GLU A 56 6.69 -1.48 12.60
C GLU A 56 7.08 -2.83 13.21
N VAL A 57 8.25 -3.36 12.83
CA VAL A 57 8.78 -4.65 13.31
C VAL A 57 10.24 -4.45 13.71
N GLY A 58 10.49 -4.34 15.02
CA GLY A 58 11.81 -3.99 15.54
C GLY A 58 12.29 -2.64 14.97
N ASN A 59 13.46 -2.64 14.32
CA ASN A 59 14.03 -1.44 13.68
C ASN A 59 13.55 -1.20 12.25
N LYS A 60 12.63 -2.03 11.72
CA LYS A 60 12.12 -1.91 10.36
C LYS A 60 10.75 -1.22 10.37
N LYS A 61 10.52 -0.42 9.32
CA LYS A 61 9.25 0.27 9.08
C LYS A 61 8.84 0.15 7.63
N ALA A 62 7.58 -0.18 7.39
CA ALA A 62 6.95 -0.17 6.07
C ALA A 62 5.79 0.81 6.09
N ILE A 63 5.84 1.83 5.24
CA ILE A 63 4.74 2.77 5.00
C ILE A 63 4.23 2.51 3.58
N PHE A 64 2.92 2.35 3.45
CA PHE A 64 2.27 2.10 2.17
C PHE A 64 0.84 2.60 2.20
N ALA A 65 0.27 2.86 1.02
CA ALA A 65 -1.13 3.12 0.86
C ALA A 65 -1.79 1.91 0.18
N ALA A 66 -2.93 1.48 0.71
CA ALA A 66 -3.62 0.28 0.24
C ALA A 66 -5.13 0.48 0.14
N THR A 67 -5.74 -0.23 -0.79
CA THR A 67 -7.19 -0.35 -0.95
C THR A 67 -7.55 -1.66 -1.64
N GLU A 68 -8.69 -2.23 -1.29
CA GLU A 68 -9.22 -3.37 -2.02
C GLU A 68 -9.79 -2.90 -3.36
N LEU A 69 -9.42 -3.61 -4.43
CA LEU A 69 -9.82 -3.33 -5.80
C LEU A 69 -10.99 -4.24 -6.22
N SER A 70 -10.95 -5.53 -5.85
CA SER A 70 -12.02 -6.51 -6.02
C SER A 70 -11.62 -7.87 -5.45
N ASN A 71 -12.52 -8.62 -4.82
CA ASN A 71 -12.33 -10.04 -4.46
C ASN A 71 -10.96 -10.35 -3.84
N MET A 72 -10.59 -9.65 -2.76
CA MET A 72 -9.29 -9.80 -2.08
C MET A 72 -8.07 -9.41 -2.93
N VAL A 73 -8.26 -8.76 -4.08
CA VAL A 73 -7.20 -8.12 -4.85
C VAL A 73 -7.01 -6.72 -4.31
N TRP A 74 -5.79 -6.41 -3.91
CA TRP A 74 -5.43 -5.13 -3.30
C TRP A 74 -4.41 -4.38 -4.16
N GLY A 75 -4.58 -3.08 -4.26
CA GLY A 75 -3.60 -2.16 -4.84
C GLY A 75 -2.71 -1.58 -3.77
N PHE A 76 -1.42 -1.44 -4.06
CA PHE A 76 -0.43 -0.87 -3.16
C PHE A 76 0.35 0.25 -3.83
N TYR A 77 0.46 1.37 -3.12
CA TYR A 77 1.36 2.48 -3.41
C TYR A 77 2.36 2.63 -2.28
N ILE A 78 3.59 3.04 -2.59
CA ILE A 78 4.61 3.37 -1.59
C ILE A 78 5.02 4.83 -1.72
N PRO A 79 5.51 5.46 -0.64
CA PRO A 79 6.09 6.80 -0.73
C PRO A 79 7.28 6.76 -1.68
N LYS A 80 7.39 7.76 -2.56
CA LYS A 80 8.63 7.95 -3.32
C LYS A 80 9.73 8.33 -2.33
N VAL A 81 10.88 7.69 -2.44
CA VAL A 81 12.06 8.15 -1.73
C VAL A 81 12.46 9.48 -2.35
N ALA A 82 12.58 10.53 -1.54
CA ALA A 82 13.17 11.78 -1.99
C ALA A 82 14.64 11.49 -2.33
N THR A 83 14.96 11.49 -3.62
CA THR A 83 16.34 11.40 -4.13
C THR A 83 17.11 12.67 -3.78
#